data_AF-A0ABD3VBJ2-F1
#
_entry.id   AF-A0ABD3VBJ2-F1
#
_cell.length_a   1.000
_cell.length_b   1.000
_cell.length_c   1.000
_cell.angle_alpha   90.00
_cell.angle_beta   90.00
_cell.angle_gamma   90.00
#
_symmetry.space_group_name_H-M   'P 1'
#
loop_
_entity.id
_entity.type
_entity.pdbx_description
1 polymer ?
#
loop_
_entity_poly.entity_id
_entity_poly.type
_entity_poly.pdbx_seq_one_letter_code
_entity_poly.pdbx_strand_id
1 'polypeptide(L)'
;MKFGETLIFSLLFICAMGMDKAILEIVLHKSVKNGEYVTQRHELEGQFSKAGAMGSAEGDIYQLHPKALCNSDDYYEEIHKFGWVGVIRLVQDDDKACMTLYEKAEKAIQRGATAVIFDITENPDASRQLQEQAEYQVRLTRPIVFIQKEAAVSLMEIVKSQRYARARIWSVSPVDEEESDASHYIIIGALVIVFLIVVCIILVFVGKMRRRSSEVCVDITRGYYQ
;
A
#
# COMPACT_ATOMS: atom_id res chain seq x y z
N MET A 1 10.13 -43.40 2.08
CA MET A 1 9.41 -42.31 1.40
C MET A 1 9.07 -41.22 2.41
N LYS A 2 9.97 -40.26 2.64
CA LYS A 2 9.76 -39.06 3.45
C LYS A 2 10.58 -37.92 2.86
N PHE A 3 10.22 -37.49 1.65
CA PHE A 3 10.90 -36.40 0.94
C PHE A 3 9.91 -35.40 0.32
N GLY A 4 8.61 -35.56 0.58
CA GLY A 4 7.54 -34.75 -0.05
C GLY A 4 6.88 -33.71 0.86
N GLU A 5 7.14 -33.70 2.16
CA GLU A 5 6.44 -32.81 3.12
C GLU A 5 7.19 -31.51 3.43
N THR A 6 8.48 -31.40 3.08
CA THR A 6 9.34 -30.28 3.47
C THR A 6 9.41 -29.13 2.46
N LEU A 7 8.90 -29.31 1.24
CA LEU A 7 8.95 -28.30 0.16
C LEU A 7 7.73 -27.38 0.09
N ILE A 8 6.64 -27.71 0.79
CA ILE A 8 5.39 -26.92 0.75
C ILE A 8 5.44 -25.77 1.78
N PHE A 9 6.19 -25.93 2.88
CA PHE A 9 6.27 -24.91 3.93
C PHE A 9 7.24 -23.76 3.62
N SER A 10 8.14 -23.90 2.63
CA SER A 10 9.17 -22.90 2.32
C SER A 10 8.75 -21.84 1.29
N LEU A 11 7.57 -21.96 0.68
CA LEU A 11 7.09 -21.02 -0.36
C LEU A 11 6.16 -19.91 0.17
N LEU A 12 5.80 -19.91 1.46
CA LEU A 12 4.86 -18.94 2.05
C LEU A 12 5.52 -17.72 2.70
N PHE A 13 6.83 -17.53 2.55
CA PHE A 13 7.55 -16.39 3.12
C PHE A 13 8.25 -15.53 2.07
N ILE A 14 7.50 -15.14 1.02
CA ILE A 14 7.84 -13.93 0.28
C ILE A 14 7.15 -12.79 1.03
N CYS A 15 7.85 -12.22 2.01
CA CYS A 15 7.43 -10.97 2.63
C CYS A 15 7.65 -9.87 1.59
N ALA A 16 6.64 -9.62 0.76
CA ALA A 16 6.64 -8.46 -0.11
C ALA A 16 6.67 -7.22 0.78
N MET A 17 7.84 -6.60 0.91
CA MET A 17 7.98 -5.24 1.45
C MET A 17 7.45 -4.24 0.40
N GLY A 18 6.18 -4.38 0.03
CA GLY A 18 5.48 -3.37 -0.75
C GLY A 18 5.21 -2.18 0.16
N MET A 19 5.66 -1.00 -0.25
CA MET A 19 5.15 0.23 0.36
C MET A 19 3.72 0.44 -0.14
N ASP A 20 2.78 0.67 0.78
CA ASP A 20 1.36 0.79 0.43
C ASP A 20 1.13 2.02 -0.45
N LYS A 21 0.51 1.82 -1.61
CA LYS A 21 0.28 2.87 -2.61
C LYS A 21 -0.66 3.95 -2.05
N ALA A 22 -0.28 5.21 -2.21
CA ALA A 22 -1.11 6.37 -1.90
C ALA A 22 -1.51 7.08 -3.19
N ILE A 23 -2.78 7.49 -3.29
CA ILE A 23 -3.26 8.36 -4.36
C ILE A 23 -3.45 9.75 -3.79
N LEU A 24 -2.90 10.75 -4.48
CA LEU A 24 -2.99 12.16 -4.13
C LEU A 24 -3.78 12.88 -5.23
N GLU A 25 -5.03 13.21 -4.96
CA GLU A 25 -5.82 14.10 -5.82
C GLU A 25 -5.64 15.54 -5.38
N ILE A 26 -5.10 16.35 -6.29
CA ILE A 26 -4.91 17.79 -6.12
C ILE A 26 -6.06 18.52 -6.79
N VAL A 27 -6.90 19.16 -5.98
CA VAL A 27 -8.08 19.91 -6.40
C VAL A 27 -7.75 21.40 -6.42
N LEU A 28 -7.89 22.00 -7.60
CA LEU A 28 -7.70 23.42 -7.84
C LEU A 28 -9.04 24.11 -7.99
N HIS A 29 -9.26 25.19 -7.23
CA HIS A 29 -10.46 26.02 -7.34
C HIS A 29 -10.16 27.26 -8.18
N LYS A 30 -10.71 27.31 -9.40
CA LYS A 30 -10.64 28.51 -10.26
C LYS A 30 -11.95 29.28 -10.16
N SER A 31 -11.86 30.51 -9.66
CA SER A 31 -12.98 31.45 -9.64
C SER A 31 -13.27 31.93 -11.07
N VAL A 32 -14.51 31.73 -11.53
CA VAL A 32 -15.02 32.31 -12.76
C VAL A 32 -15.74 33.62 -12.41
N LYS A 33 -15.72 34.60 -13.33
CA LYS A 33 -16.24 35.97 -13.13
C LYS A 33 -17.70 36.07 -12.62
N ASN A 34 -18.47 34.98 -12.67
CA ASN A 34 -19.87 34.91 -12.24
C ASN A 34 -20.07 34.27 -10.85
N GLY A 35 -19.00 34.01 -10.08
CA GLY A 35 -19.07 33.31 -8.78
C GLY A 35 -19.21 31.79 -8.89
N GLU A 36 -19.22 31.25 -10.10
CA GLU A 36 -19.11 29.83 -10.38
C GLU A 36 -17.65 29.37 -10.24
N TYR A 37 -17.41 28.24 -9.58
CA TYR A 37 -16.07 27.69 -9.39
C TYR A 37 -15.88 26.48 -10.31
N VAL A 38 -14.84 26.51 -11.13
CA VAL A 38 -14.41 25.33 -11.89
C VAL A 38 -13.35 24.61 -11.07
N THR A 39 -13.56 23.30 -10.87
CA THR A 39 -12.57 22.44 -10.21
C THR A 39 -11.74 21.71 -11.25
N GLN A 40 -10.43 21.84 -11.17
CA GLN A 40 -9.48 21.04 -11.94
C GLN A 40 -8.81 20.04 -11.00
N ARG A 41 -8.78 18.78 -11.39
CA ARG A 41 -8.25 17.67 -10.58
C ARG A 41 -7.02 17.10 -11.25
N HIS A 42 -5.99 16.85 -10.47
CA HIS A 42 -4.78 16.16 -10.88
C HIS A 42 -4.53 14.99 -9.95
N GLU A 43 -4.42 13.79 -10.49
CA GLU A 43 -4.10 12.60 -9.70
C GLU A 43 -2.60 12.33 -9.78
N LEU A 44 -1.98 12.14 -8.61
CA LEU A 44 -0.56 11.84 -8.46
C LEU A 44 -0.41 10.60 -7.58
N GLU A 45 0.62 9.81 -7.85
CA GLU A 45 0.91 8.62 -7.04
C GLU A 45 2.00 8.91 -6.00
N GLY A 46 1.86 8.27 -4.85
CA GLY A 46 2.83 8.28 -3.76
C GLY A 46 2.79 6.96 -2.99
N GLN A 47 3.48 6.93 -1.85
CA GLN A 47 3.60 5.75 -1.00
C GLN A 47 3.42 6.11 0.47
N PHE A 48 2.57 5.39 1.19
CA PHE A 48 2.44 5.56 2.63
C PHE A 48 3.70 5.08 3.36
N SER A 49 4.15 5.87 4.32
CA SER A 49 5.16 5.45 5.28
C SER A 49 4.53 4.67 6.42
N LYS A 50 5.21 3.61 6.87
CA LYS A 50 4.84 2.86 8.07
C LYS A 50 4.91 3.70 9.35
N ALA A 51 5.65 4.80 9.34
CA ALA A 51 5.71 5.75 10.47
C ALA A 51 4.38 6.48 10.71
N GLY A 52 3.50 6.58 9.71
CA GLY A 52 2.22 7.28 9.81
C GLY A 52 1.03 6.35 9.57
N ALA A 53 -0.18 6.81 9.89
CA ALA A 53 -1.41 6.06 9.63
C ALA A 53 -1.65 5.84 8.12
N MET A 54 -2.15 4.68 7.72
CA MET A 54 -2.59 4.39 6.34
C MET A 54 -4.05 4.82 6.17
N GLY A 55 -4.33 6.09 6.47
CA GLY A 55 -5.67 6.65 6.45
C GLY A 55 -5.81 7.74 5.41
N SER A 56 -7.05 7.98 4.98
CA SER A 56 -7.36 9.12 4.12
C SER A 56 -7.22 10.44 4.87
N ALA A 57 -6.85 11.49 4.15
CA ALA A 57 -6.73 12.83 4.68
C ALA A 57 -7.06 13.87 3.60
N GLU A 58 -7.63 15.00 3.99
CA GLU A 58 -7.95 16.10 3.09
C GLU A 58 -7.58 17.43 3.75
N GLY A 59 -6.98 18.33 2.99
CA GLY A 59 -6.61 19.65 3.50
C GLY A 59 -5.97 20.56 2.46
N ASP A 60 -5.93 21.84 2.77
CA ASP A 60 -5.25 22.83 1.93
C ASP A 60 -3.74 22.59 1.97
N ILE A 61 -3.07 22.73 0.82
CA ILE A 61 -1.65 22.37 0.66
C ILE A 61 -0.77 23.55 1.07
N TYR A 62 0.23 23.27 1.92
CA TYR A 62 1.27 24.24 2.29
C TYR A 62 2.65 23.65 2.05
N GLN A 63 3.44 24.35 1.23
CA GLN A 63 4.85 24.01 1.04
C GLN A 63 5.66 24.51 2.24
N LEU A 64 6.38 23.61 2.88
CA LEU A 64 7.24 23.91 4.01
C LEU A 64 8.69 23.66 3.65
N HIS A 65 9.55 24.61 4.02
CA HIS A 65 10.98 24.37 4.03
C HIS A 65 11.33 23.38 5.16
N PRO A 66 12.22 22.38 4.97
CA PRO A 66 12.57 21.41 6.02
C PRO A 66 12.99 22.07 7.35
N LYS A 67 13.66 23.23 7.27
CA LYS A 67 14.11 24.00 8.44
C LYS A 67 13.01 24.82 9.13
N ALA A 68 11.87 25.04 8.49
CA ALA A 68 10.74 25.74 9.11
C ALA A 68 10.22 24.99 10.34
N LEU A 69 10.35 23.66 10.34
CA LEU A 69 9.95 22.80 11.46
C LEU A 69 10.94 22.86 12.65
N CYS A 70 12.11 23.47 12.51
CA CYS A 70 13.14 23.45 13.55
C CYS A 70 12.83 24.36 14.74
N ASN A 71 12.45 25.62 14.51
CA ASN A 71 12.31 26.60 15.59
C ASN A 71 11.00 26.43 16.37
N SER A 72 10.99 26.83 17.64
CA SER A 72 9.80 26.84 18.50
C SER A 72 8.91 28.06 18.24
N ASP A 73 9.49 29.22 17.93
CA ASP A 73 8.78 30.50 18.00
C ASP A 73 8.97 31.37 16.73
N ASP A 74 7.96 32.20 16.46
CA ASP A 74 7.89 33.38 15.57
C ASP A 74 7.57 33.24 14.06
N TYR A 75 7.60 32.06 13.43
CA TYR A 75 7.28 31.96 11.97
C TYR A 75 5.92 31.32 11.62
N TYR A 76 5.16 30.85 12.61
CA TYR A 76 3.86 30.20 12.41
C TYR A 76 2.66 31.02 12.91
N GLU A 77 2.88 32.30 13.27
CA GLU A 77 1.82 33.21 13.69
C GLU A 77 0.93 33.72 12.54
N GLU A 78 1.17 33.33 11.29
CA GLU A 78 0.09 33.27 10.30
C GLU A 78 -0.63 31.93 10.45
N ILE A 79 -1.42 31.83 11.51
CA ILE A 79 -2.16 30.67 12.00
C ILE A 79 -2.81 29.92 10.82
N HIS A 80 -2.15 28.89 10.30
CA HIS A 80 -2.79 27.97 9.38
C HIS A 80 -3.93 27.31 10.14
N LYS A 81 -5.15 27.38 9.59
CA LYS A 81 -6.30 26.67 10.16
C LYS A 81 -5.91 25.19 10.28
N PHE A 82 -6.24 24.58 11.42
CA PHE A 82 -6.07 23.13 11.60
C PHE A 82 -6.63 22.36 10.40
N GLY A 83 -5.96 21.27 10.02
CA GLY A 83 -6.39 20.42 8.91
C GLY A 83 -5.71 20.70 7.57
N TRP A 84 -4.49 21.23 7.59
CA TRP A 84 -3.69 21.47 6.38
C TRP A 84 -2.82 20.25 6.00
N VAL A 85 -2.42 20.15 4.73
CA VAL A 85 -1.49 19.12 4.23
C VAL A 85 -0.12 19.75 3.99
N GLY A 86 0.89 19.27 4.70
CA GLY A 86 2.25 19.78 4.61
C GLY A 86 3.07 19.10 3.53
N VAL A 87 3.68 19.85 2.61
CA VAL A 87 4.56 19.32 1.58
C VAL A 87 5.98 19.80 1.80
N ILE A 88 6.91 18.87 1.97
CA ILE A 88 8.30 19.15 2.33
C ILE A 88 9.22 18.48 1.32
N ARG A 89 10.03 19.27 0.61
CA ARG A 89 11.08 18.74 -0.28
C ARG A 89 12.36 18.52 0.49
N LEU A 90 12.84 17.28 0.49
CA LEU A 90 14.10 16.90 1.14
C LEU A 90 15.27 17.09 0.17
N VAL A 91 16.45 17.32 0.76
CA VAL A 91 17.74 17.46 0.06
C VAL A 91 18.69 16.41 0.65
N GLN A 92 19.60 15.85 -0.16
CA GLN A 92 20.48 14.75 0.25
C GLN A 92 21.39 15.11 1.43
N ASP A 93 22.04 16.27 1.36
CA ASP A 93 23.01 16.77 2.36
C ASP A 93 22.42 17.95 3.15
N ASP A 94 21.40 17.69 3.98
CA ASP A 94 21.05 18.63 5.05
C ASP A 94 22.06 18.44 6.20
N ASP A 95 23.32 18.84 5.97
CA ASP A 95 24.49 18.73 6.89
C ASP A 95 24.22 19.28 8.31
N LYS A 96 23.11 20.00 8.49
CA LYS A 96 22.61 20.48 9.78
C LYS A 96 21.11 20.21 9.93
N ALA A 97 20.68 18.97 9.70
CA ALA A 97 19.34 18.54 10.09
C ALA A 97 19.15 18.80 11.60
N CYS A 98 18.23 19.69 11.94
CA CYS A 98 17.97 20.07 13.33
C CYS A 98 17.28 18.98 14.17
N MET A 99 16.65 18.02 13.49
CA MET A 99 15.91 16.89 14.06
C MET A 99 15.72 15.84 12.95
N THR A 100 15.34 14.63 13.34
CA THR A 100 15.10 13.49 12.46
C THR A 100 13.86 13.68 11.58
N LEU A 101 13.72 12.86 10.53
CA LEU A 101 12.58 12.95 9.63
C LEU A 101 11.25 12.61 10.33
N TYR A 102 11.29 11.64 11.26
CA TYR A 102 10.15 11.32 12.12
C TYR A 102 9.72 12.54 12.95
N GLU A 103 10.66 13.19 13.63
CA GLU A 103 10.37 14.36 14.48
C GLU A 103 9.85 15.56 13.66
N LYS A 104 10.34 15.74 12.43
CA LYS A 104 9.78 16.73 11.49
C LYS A 104 8.30 16.44 11.19
N ALA A 105 7.97 15.18 10.89
CA ALA A 105 6.58 14.78 10.62
C ALA A 105 5.70 14.95 11.86
N GLU A 106 6.16 14.50 13.02
CA GLU A 106 5.48 14.65 14.29
C GLU A 106 5.20 16.12 14.61
N LYS A 107 6.20 17.00 14.45
CA LYS A 107 6.07 18.42 14.72
C LYS A 107 5.11 19.11 13.75
N ALA A 108 5.07 18.71 12.47
CA ALA A 108 4.07 19.20 11.53
C ALA A 108 2.65 18.81 11.96
N ILE A 109 2.45 17.57 12.41
CA ILE A 109 1.16 17.07 12.93
C ILE A 109 0.76 17.82 14.20
N GLN A 110 1.69 18.04 15.13
CA GLN A 110 1.45 18.84 16.34
C GLN A 110 1.06 20.30 16.00
N ARG A 111 1.52 20.82 14.86
CA ARG A 111 1.14 22.13 14.31
C ARG A 111 -0.15 22.11 13.47
N GLY A 112 -0.92 21.02 13.54
CA GLY A 112 -2.24 20.93 12.94
C GLY A 112 -2.27 20.36 11.52
N ALA A 113 -1.17 19.77 11.03
CA ALA A 113 -1.20 19.03 9.77
C ALA A 113 -2.08 17.78 9.90
N THR A 114 -2.97 17.59 8.92
CA THR A 114 -3.77 16.36 8.78
C THR A 114 -3.04 15.28 7.97
N ALA A 115 -2.02 15.66 7.21
CA ALA A 115 -1.10 14.77 6.51
C ALA A 115 0.24 15.47 6.23
N VAL A 116 1.29 14.67 6.06
CA VAL A 116 2.62 15.16 5.65
C VAL A 116 3.07 14.42 4.39
N ILE A 117 3.51 15.16 3.39
CA ILE A 117 4.04 14.64 2.13
C ILE A 117 5.51 15.04 2.06
N PHE A 118 6.39 14.05 1.92
CA PHE A 118 7.80 14.25 1.67
C PHE A 118 8.13 13.98 0.20
N ASP A 119 8.66 15.00 -0.47
CA ASP A 119 9.35 14.81 -1.75
C ASP A 119 10.77 14.31 -1.45
N ILE A 120 11.00 13.04 -1.76
CA ILE A 120 12.25 12.31 -1.53
C ILE A 120 13.10 12.20 -2.80
N THR A 121 12.79 12.97 -3.86
CA THR A 121 13.48 12.88 -5.15
C THR A 121 14.98 13.08 -5.03
N GLU A 122 15.42 14.03 -4.20
CA GLU A 122 16.83 14.30 -3.94
C GLU A 122 17.37 13.57 -2.71
N ASN A 123 16.54 12.86 -1.95
CA ASN A 123 16.99 12.09 -0.78
C ASN A 123 16.20 10.78 -0.68
N PRO A 124 16.44 9.81 -1.58
CA PRO A 124 15.65 8.59 -1.66
C PRO A 124 15.80 7.70 -0.41
N ASP A 125 16.94 7.80 0.29
CA ASP A 125 17.21 7.06 1.52
C ASP A 125 16.34 7.49 2.70
N ALA A 126 15.69 8.65 2.62
CA ALA A 126 14.75 9.16 3.62
C ALA A 126 13.60 8.17 3.93
N SER A 127 13.15 7.41 2.92
CA SER A 127 12.12 6.39 3.09
C SER A 127 12.56 5.28 4.04
N ARG A 128 13.78 4.76 3.85
CA ARG A 128 14.40 3.74 4.69
C ARG A 128 14.66 4.25 6.10
N GLN A 129 15.24 5.45 6.22
CA GLN A 129 15.52 6.08 7.51
C GLN A 129 14.24 6.22 8.35
N LEU A 130 13.16 6.73 7.75
CA LEU A 130 11.90 6.89 8.47
C LEU A 130 11.29 5.53 8.86
N GLN A 131 11.45 4.51 8.02
CA GLN A 131 10.95 3.18 8.30
C GLN A 131 11.72 2.48 9.43
N GLU A 132 13.05 2.57 9.45
CA GLU A 132 13.89 2.07 10.55
C GLU A 132 13.52 2.77 11.88
N GLN A 133 13.28 4.08 11.84
CA GLN A 133 12.80 4.81 13.03
C GLN A 133 11.41 4.35 13.48
N ALA A 134 10.53 4.00 12.55
CA ALA A 134 9.17 3.53 12.84
C ALA A 134 9.14 2.15 13.52
N GLU A 135 10.20 1.34 13.42
CA GLU A 135 10.27 0.05 14.11
C GLU A 135 10.37 0.20 15.64
N TYR A 136 10.97 1.31 16.10
CA TYR A 136 11.20 1.56 17.52
C TYR A 136 10.29 2.64 18.11
N GLN A 137 9.68 3.48 17.27
CA GLN A 137 8.81 4.59 17.68
C GLN A 137 7.33 4.29 17.53
N VAL A 138 6.49 5.05 18.23
CA VAL A 138 5.03 4.93 18.12
C VAL A 138 4.59 5.43 16.74
N ARG A 139 3.68 4.70 16.09
CA ARG A 139 3.12 5.13 14.81
C ARG A 139 2.35 6.46 14.98
N LEU A 140 2.64 7.42 14.11
CA LEU A 140 1.96 8.71 14.08
C LEU A 140 0.50 8.55 13.61
N THR A 141 -0.39 9.34 14.20
CA THR A 141 -1.85 9.24 13.99
C THR A 141 -2.32 9.77 12.63
N ARG A 142 -1.46 10.52 11.93
CA ARG A 142 -1.75 11.10 10.62
C ARG A 142 -0.91 10.42 9.54
N PRO A 143 -1.38 10.39 8.28
CA PRO A 143 -0.64 9.82 7.18
C PRO A 143 0.63 10.61 6.86
N ILE A 144 1.66 9.84 6.53
CA ILE A 144 2.91 10.33 5.96
C ILE A 144 3.07 9.66 4.61
N VAL A 145 3.28 10.46 3.57
CA VAL A 145 3.33 9.99 2.18
C VAL A 145 4.64 10.43 1.54
N PHE A 146 5.29 9.53 0.83
CA PHE A 146 6.45 9.81 -0.01
C PHE A 146 6.02 10.00 -1.46
N ILE A 147 6.60 11.01 -2.12
CA ILE A 147 6.50 11.21 -3.57
C ILE A 147 7.91 11.37 -4.14
N GLN A 148 8.05 11.04 -5.42
CA GLN A 148 9.34 11.12 -6.12
C GLN A 148 9.15 11.42 -7.60
N LYS A 149 10.18 11.98 -8.23
CA LYS A 149 10.29 12.17 -9.69
C LYS A 149 9.08 12.93 -10.26
N GLU A 150 8.36 12.34 -11.21
CA GLU A 150 7.26 12.98 -11.94
C GLU A 150 6.13 13.47 -11.03
N ALA A 151 5.73 12.68 -10.03
CA ALA A 151 4.71 13.07 -9.07
C ALA A 151 5.15 14.29 -8.24
N ALA A 152 6.42 14.32 -7.82
CA ALA A 152 7.00 15.44 -7.09
C ALA A 152 7.06 16.71 -7.95
N VAL A 153 7.57 16.60 -9.18
CA VAL A 153 7.64 17.73 -10.13
C VAL A 153 6.26 18.31 -10.39
N SER A 154 5.27 17.46 -10.67
CA SER A 154 3.89 17.88 -10.93
C SER A 154 3.27 18.58 -9.71
N LEU A 155 3.43 18.02 -8.51
CA LEU A 155 2.94 18.65 -7.28
C LEU A 155 3.59 20.02 -7.06
N MET A 156 4.91 20.10 -7.22
CA MET A 156 5.65 21.36 -7.03
C MET A 156 5.24 22.44 -8.04
N GLU A 157 4.98 22.08 -9.28
CA GLU A 157 4.48 23.01 -10.30
C GLU A 157 3.08 23.53 -9.97
N ILE A 158 2.19 22.64 -9.51
CA ILE A 158 0.84 23.02 -9.07
C ILE A 158 0.93 23.98 -7.88
N VAL A 159 1.71 23.64 -6.86
CA VAL A 159 1.87 24.45 -5.64
C VAL A 159 2.50 25.81 -5.94
N LYS A 160 3.44 25.88 -6.90
CA LYS A 160 4.05 27.15 -7.32
C LYS A 160 3.08 28.03 -8.12
N SER A 161 2.26 27.44 -8.97
CA SER A 161 1.42 28.18 -9.92
C SER A 161 0.07 28.61 -9.34
N GLN A 162 -0.43 27.94 -8.30
CA GLN A 162 -1.78 28.14 -7.77
C GLN A 162 -1.75 28.72 -6.36
N ARG A 163 -2.56 29.77 -6.12
CA ARG A 163 -2.66 30.42 -4.80
C ARG A 163 -3.38 29.54 -3.76
N TYR A 164 -4.30 28.67 -4.20
CA TYR A 164 -5.07 27.77 -3.33
C TYR A 164 -5.22 26.42 -4.02
N ALA A 165 -4.65 25.38 -3.42
CA ALA A 165 -4.76 23.99 -3.84
C ALA A 165 -5.11 23.11 -2.64
N ARG A 166 -6.00 22.14 -2.84
CA ARG A 166 -6.42 21.19 -1.81
C ARG A 166 -5.96 19.79 -2.18
N ALA A 167 -5.33 19.09 -1.26
CA ALA A 167 -4.96 17.70 -1.42
C ALA A 167 -6.01 16.79 -0.79
N ARG A 168 -6.30 15.70 -1.46
CA ARG A 168 -7.05 14.55 -0.96
C ARG A 168 -6.18 13.32 -1.12
N ILE A 169 -5.99 12.60 -0.03
CA ILE A 169 -5.13 11.44 0.07
C ILE A 169 -6.01 10.25 0.41
N TRP A 170 -5.84 9.15 -0.29
CA TRP A 170 -6.45 7.87 0.06
C TRP A 170 -5.54 6.71 -0.31
N SER A 171 -5.76 5.57 0.34
CA SER A 171 -5.16 4.30 -0.04
C SER A 171 -6.00 3.64 -1.10
N VAL A 172 -5.35 3.06 -2.10
CA VAL A 172 -5.96 1.99 -2.90
C VAL A 172 -5.76 0.74 -2.06
N SER A 173 -6.85 0.15 -1.57
CA SER A 173 -6.74 -1.13 -0.88
C SER A 173 -6.36 -2.17 -1.94
N PRO A 174 -5.36 -3.05 -1.73
CA PRO A 174 -5.04 -4.11 -2.69
C PRO A 174 -6.23 -5.06 -2.98
N VAL A 175 -7.27 -5.00 -2.14
CA VAL A 175 -8.58 -5.64 -2.32
C VAL A 175 -9.30 -5.15 -3.58
N ASP A 176 -9.07 -3.90 -4.00
CA ASP A 176 -9.91 -3.24 -5.02
C ASP A 176 -9.43 -3.47 -6.46
N GLU A 177 -8.17 -3.86 -6.70
CA GLU A 177 -7.63 -4.04 -8.06
C GLU A 177 -7.11 -5.46 -8.38
N GLU A 178 -6.57 -6.22 -7.41
CA GLU A 178 -5.97 -7.55 -7.70
C GLU A 178 -6.68 -8.75 -7.05
N GLU A 179 -7.50 -8.52 -6.00
CA GLU A 179 -8.17 -9.63 -5.29
C GLU A 179 -9.30 -10.27 -6.10
N SER A 180 -9.82 -9.60 -7.14
CA SER A 180 -10.80 -10.19 -8.04
C SER A 180 -10.20 -11.26 -8.96
N ASP A 181 -8.93 -11.14 -9.37
CA ASP A 181 -8.39 -11.99 -10.44
C ASP A 181 -7.48 -13.09 -9.87
N ALA A 182 -6.50 -12.73 -9.03
CA ALA A 182 -5.57 -13.71 -8.46
C ALA A 182 -6.26 -14.69 -7.50
N SER A 183 -7.15 -14.20 -6.63
CA SER A 183 -7.92 -15.06 -5.72
C SER A 183 -8.90 -15.94 -6.50
N HIS A 184 -9.44 -15.46 -7.62
CA HIS A 184 -10.31 -16.28 -8.47
C HIS A 184 -9.56 -17.45 -9.11
N TYR A 185 -8.34 -17.22 -9.62
CA TYR A 185 -7.50 -18.31 -10.14
C TYR A 185 -7.04 -19.28 -9.05
N ILE A 186 -6.72 -18.81 -7.84
CA ILE A 186 -6.36 -19.68 -6.71
C ILE A 186 -7.56 -20.53 -6.28
N ILE A 187 -8.76 -19.96 -6.18
CA ILE A 187 -9.98 -20.67 -5.80
C ILE A 187 -10.37 -21.68 -6.88
N ILE A 188 -10.33 -21.30 -8.15
CA ILE A 188 -10.58 -22.23 -9.27
C ILE A 188 -9.54 -23.36 -9.26
N GLY A 189 -8.26 -23.04 -9.09
CA GLY A 189 -7.19 -24.02 -9.00
C GLY A 189 -7.42 -25.03 -7.86
N ALA A 190 -7.79 -24.54 -6.68
CA ALA A 190 -8.12 -25.39 -5.53
C ALA A 190 -9.33 -26.29 -5.81
N LEU A 191 -10.40 -25.77 -6.42
CA LEU A 191 -11.60 -26.56 -6.78
C LEU A 191 -11.30 -27.66 -7.80
N VAL A 192 -10.47 -27.37 -8.81
CA VAL A 192 -10.07 -28.36 -9.82
C VAL A 192 -9.25 -29.48 -9.18
N ILE A 193 -8.32 -29.17 -8.28
CA ILE A 193 -7.52 -30.17 -7.56
C ILE A 193 -8.42 -31.06 -6.71
N VAL A 194 -9.36 -30.49 -5.95
CA VAL A 194 -10.31 -31.26 -5.13
C VAL A 194 -11.18 -32.17 -6.01
N PHE A 195 -11.67 -31.67 -7.13
CA PHE A 195 -12.46 -32.46 -8.07
C PHE A 195 -11.69 -33.65 -8.64
N LEU A 196 -10.44 -33.45 -9.06
CA LEU A 196 -9.57 -34.52 -9.56
C LEU A 196 -9.31 -35.59 -8.50
N ILE A 197 -9.08 -35.19 -7.25
CA ILE A 197 -8.90 -36.12 -6.12
C ILE A 197 -10.17 -36.96 -5.93
N VAL A 198 -11.35 -36.34 -5.92
CA VAL A 198 -12.64 -37.04 -5.78
C VAL A 198 -12.85 -38.03 -6.93
N VAL A 199 -12.58 -37.63 -8.17
CA VAL A 199 -12.68 -38.52 -9.34
C VAL A 199 -11.71 -39.70 -9.21
N CYS A 200 -10.46 -39.46 -8.81
CA CYS A 200 -9.49 -40.53 -8.56
C CYS A 200 -9.98 -41.51 -7.49
N ILE A 201 -10.56 -41.02 -6.39
CA ILE A 201 -11.14 -41.86 -5.33
C ILE A 201 -12.29 -42.71 -5.88
N ILE A 202 -13.20 -42.12 -6.67
CA ILE A 202 -14.32 -42.84 -7.29
C ILE A 202 -13.78 -43.92 -8.25
N LEU A 203 -12.80 -43.61 -9.09
CA LEU A 203 -12.20 -44.57 -10.02
C LEU A 203 -11.51 -45.72 -9.29
N VAL A 204 -10.79 -45.45 -8.20
CA VAL A 204 -10.19 -46.49 -7.35
C VAL A 204 -11.27 -47.34 -6.71
N PHE A 205 -12.35 -46.72 -6.21
CA PHE A 205 -13.45 -47.43 -5.57
C PHE A 205 -14.21 -48.32 -6.56
N VAL A 206 -14.59 -47.80 -7.73
CA VAL A 206 -15.24 -48.55 -8.82
C VAL A 206 -14.30 -49.63 -9.36
N GLY A 207 -13.01 -49.34 -9.52
CA GLY A 207 -12.02 -50.31 -9.94
C GLY A 207 -11.87 -51.46 -8.94
N LYS A 208 -11.88 -51.16 -7.64
CA LYS A 208 -11.84 -52.16 -6.57
C LYS A 208 -13.14 -52.98 -6.52
N MET A 209 -14.30 -52.36 -6.74
CA MET A 209 -15.58 -53.08 -6.85
C MET A 209 -15.62 -54.00 -8.08
N ARG A 210 -15.18 -53.53 -9.25
CA ARG A 210 -15.09 -54.36 -10.47
C ARG A 210 -14.12 -55.53 -10.29
N ARG A 211 -12.95 -55.32 -9.68
CA ARG A 211 -12.00 -56.40 -9.39
C ARG A 211 -12.60 -57.45 -8.43
N ARG A 212 -13.33 -57.04 -7.39
CA ARG A 212 -14.07 -57.97 -6.53
C ARG A 212 -15.12 -58.78 -7.30
N SER A 213 -15.83 -58.18 -8.26
CA SER A 213 -16.76 -58.93 -9.12
C SER A 213 -16.07 -59.89 -10.08
N SER A 214 -14.85 -59.59 -10.54
CA SER A 214 -14.06 -60.49 -11.40
C SER A 214 -13.46 -61.68 -10.65
N GLU A 215 -13.06 -61.51 -9.38
CA GLU A 215 -12.59 -62.62 -8.53
C GLU A 215 -13.70 -63.65 -8.25
N VAL A 216 -14.95 -63.19 -8.07
CA VAL A 216 -16.12 -64.07 -7.90
C VAL A 216 -16.44 -64.89 -9.17
N CYS A 217 -16.08 -64.41 -10.36
CA CYS A 217 -16.35 -65.12 -11.61
C CYS A 217 -15.26 -66.14 -11.99
N VAL A 218 -14.00 -65.88 -11.61
CA VAL A 218 -12.88 -66.82 -11.84
C VAL A 218 -12.93 -68.03 -10.90
N ASP A 219 -13.44 -67.88 -9.68
CA ASP A 219 -13.60 -69.03 -8.76
C ASP A 219 -14.72 -69.99 -9.18
N ILE A 220 -15.79 -69.51 -9.83
CA ILE A 220 -16.88 -70.36 -10.31
C ILE A 220 -16.43 -71.24 -11.48
N THR A 221 -15.51 -70.78 -12.33
CA THR A 221 -15.06 -71.57 -13.50
C THR A 221 -13.98 -72.61 -13.16
N ARG A 222 -13.27 -72.47 -12.02
CA ARG A 222 -12.24 -73.42 -11.60
C ARG A 222 -12.80 -74.63 -10.83
N GLY A 223 -14.01 -74.52 -10.28
CA GLY A 223 -14.70 -75.61 -9.57
C GLY A 223 -15.44 -76.63 -10.46
N TYR A 224 -15.43 -76.46 -11.79
CA TYR A 224 -16.13 -77.37 -12.73
C TYR A 224 -15.19 -78.30 -13.53
N TYR A 225 -13.87 -78.25 -13.28
CA TYR A 225 -12.87 -79.12 -13.95
C TYR A 225 -11.93 -79.84 -12.94
N GLN A 226 -12.44 -80.21 -11.77
CA GLN A 226 -11.82 -81.20 -10.87
C GLN A 226 -12.84 -82.19 -10.37
#